data_AF-A0A7H0F5V8-F1
#
_entry.id   AF-A0A7H0F5V8-F1
#
_cell.length_a   1.000
_cell.length_b   1.000
_cell.length_c   1.000
_cell.angle_alpha   90.00
_cell.angle_beta   90.00
_cell.angle_gamma   90.00
#
_symmetry.space_group_name_H-M   'P 1'
#
loop_
_entity.id
_entity.type
_entity.pdbx_description
1 polymer ?
#
loop_
_entity_poly.entity_id
_entity_poly.type
_entity_poly.pdbx_seq_one_letter_code
_entity_poly.pdbx_strand_id
1 'polypeptide(L)'
;MKHFFWFSILLTVFNLQPGFSQTITKEKEKPLILRSIWLSGGGNEKTFTGAVGLRRDWFGFEIGVASFSNMPTTEKFNIPHNSYTSIGERETSKLGIDLLGFLPISQDLFLYGGPGFYFAERANIIRSNATGWLYRKDSFTSTDFTGQAGINYTRSNFTMGVSYHGLRGANIHIGWAINALD
;
A
#
# COMPACT_ATOMS: atom_id res chain seq x y z
N MET A 1 13.75 -17.67 7.92
CA MET A 1 14.74 -16.66 8.39
C MET A 1 14.49 -15.22 7.93
N LYS A 2 13.81 -14.96 6.79
CA LYS A 2 13.53 -13.57 6.33
C LYS A 2 12.38 -12.84 7.06
N HIS A 3 11.48 -13.56 7.75
CA HIS A 3 10.35 -12.94 8.47
C HIS A 3 10.71 -12.45 9.89
N PHE A 4 11.81 -12.93 10.47
CA PHE A 4 12.21 -12.54 11.83
C PHE A 4 12.84 -11.14 11.88
N PHE A 5 13.38 -10.66 10.76
CA PHE A 5 14.07 -9.36 10.68
C PHE A 5 13.10 -8.17 10.65
N TRP A 6 11.89 -8.34 10.10
CA TRP A 6 10.89 -7.28 10.05
C TRP A 6 10.17 -7.08 11.40
N PHE A 7 10.03 -8.14 12.20
CA PHE A 7 9.37 -8.07 13.51
C PHE A 7 10.25 -7.36 14.55
N SER A 8 11.57 -7.48 14.47
CA SER A 8 12.51 -6.81 15.37
C SER A 8 12.64 -5.30 15.10
N ILE A 9 12.45 -4.84 13.87
CA ILE A 9 12.38 -3.40 13.55
C ILE A 9 11.11 -2.78 14.13
N LEU A 10 9.97 -3.49 14.07
CA LEU A 10 8.71 -3.00 14.65
C LEU A 10 8.83 -2.84 16.18
N LEU A 11 9.44 -3.80 16.88
CA LEU A 11 9.64 -3.76 18.33
C LEU A 11 10.67 -2.73 18.81
N THR A 12 11.62 -2.32 17.96
CA THR A 12 12.55 -1.22 18.30
C THR A 12 11.91 0.15 18.14
N VAL A 13 10.98 0.32 17.19
CA VAL A 13 10.23 1.57 17.03
C VAL A 13 9.24 1.80 18.18
N PHE A 14 8.70 0.74 18.79
CA PHE A 14 7.77 0.85 19.92
C PHE A 14 8.42 0.93 21.32
N ASN A 15 9.73 0.63 21.47
CA ASN A 15 10.43 0.71 22.77
C ASN A 15 11.31 1.95 22.95
N LEU A 16 11.33 2.88 22.00
CA LEU A 16 11.99 4.17 22.20
C LEU A 16 11.07 5.11 23.01
N GLN A 17 11.07 4.94 24.33
CA GLN A 17 10.78 6.05 25.23
C GLN A 17 11.83 7.14 24.98
N PRO A 18 11.45 8.39 24.64
CA PRO A 18 12.40 9.48 24.67
C PRO A 18 12.56 9.96 26.12
N GLY A 19 13.34 9.20 26.90
CA GLY A 19 14.05 9.74 28.04
C GLY A 19 15.30 10.44 27.56
N PHE A 20 15.17 11.62 26.95
CA PHE A 20 16.30 12.53 26.74
C PHE A 20 15.91 13.92 27.19
N SER A 21 16.24 14.19 28.45
CA SER A 21 16.21 15.50 29.06
C SER A 21 17.33 16.35 28.44
N GLN A 22 16.98 17.28 27.56
CA GLN A 22 17.75 18.51 27.36
C GLN A 22 16.80 19.69 27.39
N THR A 23 17.02 20.53 28.40
CA THR A 23 16.38 21.80 28.66
C THR A 23 16.56 22.74 27.46
N ILE A 24 15.50 22.97 26.70
CA ILE A 24 15.38 24.13 25.81
C ILE A 24 14.06 24.83 26.15
N THR A 25 14.17 25.94 26.88
CA THR A 25 13.13 26.96 26.96
C THR A 25 12.88 27.55 25.58
N LYS A 26 11.73 27.26 24.98
CA LYS A 26 10.95 28.18 24.12
C LYS A 26 9.58 27.57 23.84
N GLU A 27 8.58 28.46 23.88
CA GLU A 27 7.14 28.31 23.65
C GLU A 27 6.56 26.91 23.42
N LYS A 28 5.52 26.63 24.20
CA LYS A 28 4.58 25.52 24.03
C LYS A 28 3.80 25.73 22.73
N GLU A 29 4.46 25.60 21.59
CA GLU A 29 3.80 25.49 20.30
C GLU A 29 2.84 24.31 20.41
N LYS A 30 1.55 24.58 20.19
CA LYS A 30 0.53 23.52 20.15
C LYS A 30 1.06 22.42 19.22
N PRO A 31 0.94 21.14 19.58
CA PRO A 31 1.33 20.06 18.66
C PRO A 31 0.59 20.32 17.34
N LEU A 32 1.35 20.58 16.28
CA LEU A 32 0.79 20.83 14.96
C LEU A 32 0.08 19.54 14.56
N ILE A 33 -1.25 19.52 14.68
CA ILE A 33 -2.05 18.34 14.32
C ILE A 33 -1.95 18.22 12.80
N LEU A 34 -1.00 17.41 12.34
CA LEU A 34 -0.73 17.23 10.92
C LEU A 34 -1.78 16.29 10.36
N ARG A 35 -2.76 16.87 9.67
CA ARG A 35 -3.73 16.14 8.87
C ARG A 35 -3.36 16.33 7.42
N SER A 36 -3.25 15.25 6.67
CA SER A 36 -3.03 15.37 5.23
C SER A 36 -3.76 14.28 4.46
N ILE A 37 -4.09 14.62 3.23
CA ILE A 37 -4.47 13.66 2.18
C ILE A 37 -3.37 13.68 1.13
N TRP A 38 -3.01 12.51 0.59
CA TRP A 38 -2.10 12.44 -0.53
C TRP A 38 -2.55 11.41 -1.55
N LEU A 39 -2.02 11.59 -2.75
CA LEU A 39 -2.02 10.60 -3.80
C LEU A 39 -0.59 10.08 -3.91
N SER A 40 -0.43 8.76 -3.95
CA SER A 40 0.83 8.14 -4.30
C SER A 40 0.68 7.35 -5.58
N GLY A 41 1.75 7.32 -6.36
CA GLY A 41 1.75 6.64 -7.64
C GLY A 41 3.16 6.28 -8.05
N GLY A 42 3.26 5.18 -8.76
CA GLY A 42 4.52 4.66 -9.22
C GLY A 42 4.32 3.44 -10.09
N GLY A 43 5.43 2.84 -10.48
CA GLY A 43 5.43 1.62 -11.26
C GLY A 43 6.67 0.82 -10.98
N ASN A 44 6.49 -0.50 -10.95
CA ASN A 44 7.55 -1.40 -11.34
C ASN A 44 7.46 -1.61 -12.86
N GLU A 45 8.46 -2.28 -13.45
CA GLU A 45 8.60 -2.48 -14.91
C GLU A 45 7.37 -3.06 -15.64
N LYS A 46 6.35 -3.54 -14.92
CA LYS A 46 5.23 -4.28 -15.48
C LYS A 46 3.86 -3.64 -15.27
N THR A 47 3.70 -2.68 -14.35
CA THR A 47 2.36 -2.25 -13.91
C THR A 47 2.25 -0.81 -13.41
N PHE A 48 1.10 -0.20 -13.66
CA PHE A 48 0.65 1.00 -12.98
C PHE A 48 0.19 0.70 -11.55
N THR A 49 0.58 1.54 -10.61
CA THR A 49 0.15 1.45 -9.22
C THR A 49 -0.19 2.83 -8.67
N GLY A 50 -1.15 2.88 -7.76
CA GLY A 50 -1.58 4.13 -7.14
C GLY A 50 -2.21 3.92 -5.77
N ALA A 51 -2.27 4.98 -4.98
CA ALA A 51 -2.94 4.99 -3.69
C ALA A 51 -3.50 6.37 -3.36
N VAL A 52 -4.49 6.35 -2.47
CA VAL A 52 -4.92 7.53 -1.72
C VAL A 52 -4.58 7.29 -0.26
N GLY A 53 -3.90 8.24 0.36
CA GLY A 53 -3.49 8.16 1.75
C GLY A 53 -4.04 9.28 2.60
N LEU A 54 -4.24 8.98 3.88
CA LEU A 54 -4.65 9.90 4.90
C LEU A 54 -3.70 9.81 6.09
N ARG A 55 -3.36 10.95 6.68
CA ARG A 55 -2.54 11.03 7.89
C ARG A 55 -3.24 11.87 8.93
N ARG A 56 -3.05 11.47 10.18
CA ARG A 56 -3.30 12.25 11.38
C ARG A 56 -2.13 12.04 12.33
N ASP A 57 -1.38 13.11 12.57
CA ASP A 57 -0.25 13.15 13.51
C ASP A 57 0.83 12.14 13.13
N TRP A 58 1.00 11.09 13.92
CA TRP A 58 2.01 10.04 13.73
C TRP A 58 1.47 8.80 13.02
N PHE A 59 0.17 8.78 12.70
CA PHE A 59 -0.50 7.65 12.07
C PHE A 59 -1.04 8.05 10.71
N GLY A 60 -1.01 7.10 9.78
CA GLY A 60 -1.74 7.22 8.53
C GLY A 60 -2.16 5.87 8.00
N PHE A 61 -2.99 5.91 6.97
CA PHE A 61 -3.35 4.74 6.20
C PHE A 61 -3.39 5.08 4.72
N GLU A 62 -3.09 4.10 3.88
CA GLU A 62 -3.20 4.20 2.42
C GLU A 62 -4.16 3.13 1.91
N ILE A 63 -5.00 3.47 0.94
CA ILE A 63 -5.76 2.52 0.14
C ILE A 63 -5.14 2.50 -1.24
N GLY A 64 -4.62 1.33 -1.63
CA GLY A 64 -3.78 1.16 -2.81
C GLY A 64 -4.35 0.18 -3.82
N VAL A 65 -4.13 0.47 -5.10
CA VAL A 65 -4.34 -0.46 -6.20
C VAL A 65 -3.00 -0.77 -6.85
N ALA A 66 -2.76 -2.05 -7.13
CA ALA A 66 -1.63 -2.51 -7.91
C ALA A 66 -2.12 -3.31 -9.12
N SER A 67 -1.97 -2.74 -10.32
CA SER A 67 -2.61 -3.24 -11.54
C SER A 67 -1.83 -4.37 -12.20
N PHE A 68 -1.77 -5.53 -11.53
CA PHE A 68 -1.13 -6.76 -12.01
C PHE A 68 -2.06 -7.68 -12.83
N SER A 69 -3.27 -7.23 -13.18
CA SER A 69 -4.29 -8.10 -13.76
C SER A 69 -3.82 -8.75 -15.07
N ASN A 70 -3.60 -10.06 -15.02
CA ASN A 70 -3.48 -10.91 -16.21
C ASN A 70 -4.71 -11.80 -16.40
N MET A 71 -5.77 -11.55 -15.61
CA MET A 71 -7.07 -12.18 -15.73
C MET A 71 -7.73 -11.80 -17.07
N PRO A 72 -7.96 -12.77 -17.97
CA PRO A 72 -8.65 -12.50 -19.23
C PRO A 72 -10.16 -12.31 -19.00
N THR A 73 -10.84 -11.76 -19.99
CA THR A 73 -12.31 -11.81 -20.05
C THR A 73 -12.75 -13.26 -20.15
N THR A 74 -13.67 -13.66 -19.28
CA THR A 74 -14.23 -15.01 -19.23
C THR A 74 -15.75 -14.96 -19.30
N GLU A 75 -16.34 -16.09 -19.68
CA GLU A 75 -17.78 -16.28 -19.56
C GLU A 75 -18.23 -16.23 -18.10
N LYS A 76 -19.46 -15.75 -17.87
CA LYS A 76 -20.03 -15.53 -16.53
C LYS A 76 -20.75 -16.75 -15.95
N PHE A 77 -20.75 -17.87 -16.67
CA PHE A 77 -21.44 -19.10 -16.27
C PHE A 77 -20.43 -20.27 -16.22
N ASN A 78 -20.81 -21.32 -15.50
CA ASN A 78 -19.97 -22.50 -15.35
C ASN A 78 -19.77 -23.23 -16.67
N ILE A 79 -18.59 -23.84 -16.86
CA ILE A 79 -18.33 -24.65 -18.05
C ILE A 79 -19.33 -25.83 -18.11
N PRO A 80 -20.10 -25.99 -19.20
CA PRO A 80 -21.16 -27.01 -19.25
C PRO A 80 -20.63 -28.41 -19.59
N HIS A 81 -19.31 -28.61 -19.61
CA HIS A 81 -18.70 -29.85 -20.09
C HIS A 81 -17.29 -30.07 -19.53
N ASN A 82 -16.78 -31.30 -19.68
CA ASN A 82 -15.46 -31.70 -19.17
C ASN A 82 -14.32 -31.65 -20.21
N SER A 83 -14.62 -31.30 -21.48
CA SER A 83 -13.60 -31.17 -22.54
C SER A 83 -13.00 -29.77 -22.59
N TYR A 84 -11.92 -29.55 -21.82
CA TYR A 84 -11.25 -28.27 -21.74
C TYR A 84 -9.73 -28.41 -21.57
N THR A 85 -9.01 -27.34 -21.93
CA THR A 85 -7.57 -27.20 -21.71
C THR A 85 -7.31 -26.18 -20.61
N SER A 86 -6.46 -26.51 -19.63
CA SER A 86 -6.03 -25.58 -18.59
C SER A 86 -4.99 -24.60 -19.15
N ILE A 87 -5.27 -23.30 -19.07
CA ILE A 87 -4.34 -22.20 -19.41
C ILE A 87 -3.49 -21.80 -18.20
N GLY A 88 -3.94 -22.16 -17.00
CA GLY A 88 -3.22 -21.96 -15.74
C GLY A 88 -3.77 -20.80 -14.92
N GLU A 89 -3.15 -20.58 -13.76
CA GLU A 89 -3.56 -19.56 -12.80
C GLU A 89 -3.38 -18.15 -13.37
N ARG A 90 -4.38 -17.30 -13.14
CA ARG A 90 -4.37 -15.86 -13.41
C ARG A 90 -4.89 -15.12 -12.19
N GLU A 91 -4.46 -13.86 -12.05
CA GLU A 91 -4.84 -12.98 -10.97
C GLU A 91 -5.43 -11.66 -11.49
N THR A 92 -6.37 -11.11 -10.74
CA THR A 92 -6.87 -9.74 -10.94
C THR A 92 -5.90 -8.70 -10.38
N SER A 93 -6.18 -7.43 -10.61
CA SER A 93 -5.51 -6.34 -9.89
C SER A 93 -5.69 -6.51 -8.37
N LYS A 94 -4.69 -6.05 -7.62
CA LYS A 94 -4.70 -6.13 -6.16
C LYS A 94 -5.24 -4.83 -5.57
N LEU A 95 -6.13 -4.95 -4.60
CA LEU A 95 -6.59 -3.84 -3.77
C LEU A 95 -6.09 -4.06 -2.35
N GLY A 96 -5.51 -3.05 -1.73
CA GLY A 96 -4.92 -3.20 -0.40
C GLY A 96 -5.01 -1.98 0.47
N ILE A 97 -4.64 -2.20 1.72
CA ILE A 97 -4.58 -1.18 2.77
C ILE A 97 -3.20 -1.25 3.42
N ASP A 98 -2.55 -0.11 3.55
CA ASP A 98 -1.30 0.07 4.29
C ASP A 98 -1.58 0.85 5.58
N LEU A 99 -0.98 0.43 6.69
CA LEU A 99 -0.97 1.16 7.96
C LEU A 99 0.41 1.78 8.13
N LEU A 100 0.47 3.09 8.39
CA LEU A 100 1.71 3.86 8.34
C LEU A 100 1.97 4.58 9.66
N GLY A 101 3.22 4.50 10.13
CA GLY A 101 3.76 5.34 11.19
C GLY A 101 4.64 6.45 10.61
N PHE A 102 4.65 7.62 11.24
CA PHE A 102 5.46 8.78 10.84
C PHE A 102 6.38 9.22 11.98
N LEU A 103 7.68 9.29 11.70
CA LEU A 103 8.71 9.73 12.62
C LEU A 103 9.32 11.06 12.12
N PRO A 104 9.16 12.17 12.86
CA PRO A 104 9.78 13.44 12.48
C PRO A 104 11.31 13.35 12.57
N ILE A 105 11.99 13.69 11.48
CA ILE A 105 13.43 13.97 11.46
C ILE A 105 13.67 15.46 11.76
N SER A 106 12.80 16.32 11.22
CA SER A 106 12.77 17.76 11.47
C SER A 106 11.32 18.27 11.48
N GLN A 107 11.14 19.59 11.54
CA GLN A 107 9.80 20.21 11.49
C GLN A 107 9.05 19.86 10.18
N ASP A 108 9.77 19.78 9.07
CA ASP A 108 9.18 19.58 7.75
C ASP A 108 9.45 18.18 7.18
N LEU A 109 10.36 17.39 7.74
CA LEU A 109 10.80 16.11 7.17
C LEU A 109 10.43 14.93 8.07
N PHE A 110 9.78 13.90 7.53
CA PHE A 110 9.46 12.69 8.28
C PHE A 110 9.91 11.42 7.53
N LEU A 111 10.41 10.46 8.29
CA LEU A 111 10.42 9.06 7.85
C LEU A 111 9.04 8.49 8.06
N TYR A 112 8.61 7.61 7.16
CA TYR A 112 7.37 6.88 7.35
C TYR A 112 7.44 5.48 6.79
N GLY A 113 6.57 4.62 7.30
CA GLY A 113 6.46 3.26 6.82
C GLY A 113 5.54 2.41 7.67
N GLY A 114 5.31 1.19 7.21
CA GLY A 114 4.51 0.22 7.94
C GLY A 114 3.99 -0.92 7.07
N PRO A 115 3.20 -1.83 7.65
CA PRO A 115 2.71 -3.04 6.99
C PRO A 115 1.51 -2.77 6.07
N GLY A 116 1.36 -3.65 5.08
CA GLY A 116 0.26 -3.62 4.11
C GLY A 116 -0.34 -4.99 3.85
N PHE A 117 -1.65 -5.01 3.59
CA PHE A 117 -2.42 -6.19 3.21
C PHE A 117 -3.11 -5.95 1.88
N TYR A 118 -2.87 -6.84 0.91
CA TYR A 118 -3.41 -6.73 -0.44
C TYR A 118 -4.18 -7.98 -0.83
N PHE A 119 -5.31 -7.78 -1.48
CA PHE A 119 -6.25 -8.83 -1.86
C PHE A 119 -6.42 -8.85 -3.37
N ALA A 120 -6.43 -10.06 -3.93
CA ALA A 120 -6.66 -10.28 -5.35
C ALA A 120 -7.43 -11.58 -5.58
N GLU A 121 -8.31 -11.61 -6.56
CA GLU A 121 -8.93 -12.86 -7.01
C GLU A 121 -7.92 -13.62 -7.86
N ARG A 122 -7.75 -14.91 -7.57
CA ARG A 122 -7.04 -15.87 -8.39
C ARG A 122 -8.00 -16.91 -8.91
N ALA A 123 -7.82 -17.32 -10.15
CA ALA A 123 -8.59 -18.40 -10.75
C ALA A 123 -7.72 -19.19 -11.72
N ASN A 124 -7.96 -20.49 -11.82
CA ASN A 124 -7.43 -21.26 -12.93
C ASN A 124 -8.28 -20.99 -14.17
N ILE A 125 -7.65 -20.50 -15.24
CA ILE A 125 -8.34 -20.24 -16.49
C ILE A 125 -8.32 -21.50 -17.33
N ILE A 126 -9.50 -21.92 -17.77
CA ILE A 126 -9.67 -23.05 -18.68
C ILE A 126 -10.28 -22.56 -19.98
N ARG A 127 -9.96 -23.26 -21.08
CA ARG A 127 -10.50 -23.01 -22.42
C ARG A 127 -11.31 -24.21 -22.87
N SER A 128 -12.54 -23.99 -23.33
CA SER A 128 -13.31 -25.04 -23.99
C SER A 128 -12.61 -25.48 -25.28
N ASN A 129 -12.45 -26.79 -25.47
CA ASN A 129 -11.92 -27.33 -26.72
C ASN A 129 -12.95 -27.31 -27.87
N ALA A 130 -14.23 -27.09 -27.56
CA ALA A 130 -15.31 -27.02 -28.55
C ALA A 130 -15.54 -25.59 -29.05
N THR A 131 -15.62 -24.60 -28.14
CA THR A 131 -15.94 -23.21 -28.49
C THR A 131 -14.75 -22.26 -28.44
N GLY A 132 -13.65 -22.66 -27.78
CA GLY A 132 -12.53 -21.77 -27.51
C GLY A 132 -12.80 -20.74 -26.40
N TRP A 133 -13.99 -20.75 -25.77
CA TRP A 133 -14.34 -19.80 -24.72
C TRP A 133 -13.53 -20.03 -23.44
N LEU A 134 -13.30 -18.95 -22.71
CA LEU A 134 -12.54 -18.94 -21.47
C LEU A 134 -13.49 -18.94 -20.27
N TYR A 135 -13.17 -19.77 -19.29
CA TYR A 135 -13.93 -19.88 -18.05
C TYR A 135 -12.99 -19.77 -16.85
N ARG A 136 -13.53 -19.27 -15.75
CA ARG A 136 -12.87 -19.33 -14.44
C ARG A 136 -13.23 -20.65 -13.78
N LYS A 137 -12.22 -21.32 -13.25
CA LYS A 137 -12.38 -22.52 -12.42
C LYS A 137 -11.61 -22.31 -11.13
N ASP A 138 -12.18 -22.79 -10.03
CA ASP A 138 -11.55 -22.80 -8.71
C ASP A 138 -11.10 -21.38 -8.28
N SER A 139 -11.99 -20.39 -8.39
CA SER A 139 -11.72 -19.01 -7.96
C SER A 139 -11.56 -18.92 -6.45
N PHE A 140 -10.53 -18.21 -5.99
CA PHE A 140 -10.32 -17.92 -4.57
C PHE A 140 -9.70 -16.52 -4.38
N THR A 141 -9.91 -15.94 -3.21
CA THR A 141 -9.25 -14.69 -2.82
C THR A 141 -7.88 -15.02 -2.23
N SER A 142 -6.84 -14.41 -2.79
CA SER A 142 -5.47 -14.45 -2.27
C SER A 142 -5.17 -13.20 -1.45
N THR A 143 -4.31 -13.34 -0.44
CA THR A 143 -3.85 -12.24 0.41
C THR A 143 -2.33 -12.18 0.42
N ASP A 144 -1.77 -11.01 0.11
CA ASP A 144 -0.34 -10.74 0.16
C ASP A 144 -0.01 -9.77 1.30
N PHE A 145 1.02 -10.10 2.07
CA PHE A 145 1.57 -9.22 3.10
C PHE A 145 2.79 -8.48 2.57
N THR A 146 2.81 -7.16 2.74
CA THR A 146 3.86 -6.27 2.22
C THR A 146 4.17 -5.18 3.24
N GLY A 147 5.08 -4.27 2.89
CA GLY A 147 5.28 -3.04 3.64
C GLY A 147 5.75 -1.90 2.75
N GLN A 148 5.73 -0.71 3.34
CA GLN A 148 6.21 0.54 2.75
C GLN A 148 7.25 1.17 3.66
N ALA A 149 8.23 1.84 3.06
CA ALA A 149 9.08 2.79 3.76
C ALA A 149 9.41 3.97 2.83
N GLY A 150 9.52 5.16 3.39
CA GLY A 150 9.81 6.36 2.62
C GLY A 150 10.12 7.57 3.47
N ILE A 151 10.29 8.68 2.77
CA ILE A 151 10.53 10.00 3.34
C ILE A 151 9.51 10.95 2.75
N ASN A 152 8.92 11.80 3.59
CA ASN A 152 8.09 12.90 3.14
C ASN A 152 8.60 14.24 3.66
N TYR A 153 8.33 15.26 2.86
CA TYR A 153 8.54 16.67 3.15
C TYR A 153 7.18 17.34 3.18
N THR A 154 6.83 17.95 4.31
CA THR A 154 5.58 18.70 4.51
C THR A 154 5.93 20.12 4.90
N ARG A 155 5.46 21.11 4.14
CA ARG A 155 5.57 22.52 4.49
C ARG A 155 4.32 23.28 4.10
N SER A 156 3.87 24.15 4.99
CA SER A 156 2.61 24.88 4.86
C SER A 156 1.45 23.90 4.63
N ASN A 157 0.86 23.89 3.44
CA ASN A 157 -0.26 23.01 3.09
C ASN A 157 0.11 21.97 2.04
N PHE A 158 1.39 21.73 1.78
CA PHE A 158 1.86 20.82 0.74
C PHE A 158 2.73 19.72 1.33
N THR A 159 2.52 18.50 0.85
CA THR A 159 3.33 17.33 1.19
C THR A 159 3.83 16.69 -0.10
N MET A 160 5.10 16.33 -0.15
CA MET A 160 5.66 15.51 -1.22
C MET A 160 6.62 14.49 -0.64
N GLY A 161 6.87 13.41 -1.36
CA GLY A 161 7.86 12.45 -0.90
C GLY A 161 8.04 11.28 -1.83
N VAL A 162 8.97 10.44 -1.43
CA VAL A 162 9.40 9.26 -2.17
C VAL A 162 9.37 8.06 -1.24
N SER A 163 9.05 6.91 -1.79
CA SER A 163 8.99 5.66 -1.03
C SER A 163 9.23 4.45 -1.89
N TYR A 164 9.43 3.33 -1.21
CA TYR A 164 9.39 2.01 -1.81
C TYR A 164 8.34 1.17 -1.10
N HIS A 165 7.52 0.49 -1.90
CA HIS A 165 6.50 -0.44 -1.43
C HIS A 165 6.72 -1.81 -2.05
N GLY A 166 6.66 -2.87 -1.24
CA GLY A 166 7.03 -4.22 -1.67
C GLY A 166 6.31 -4.75 -2.91
N LEU A 167 5.05 -4.34 -3.13
CA LEU A 167 4.31 -4.68 -4.35
C LEU A 167 4.36 -3.59 -5.43
N ARG A 168 4.51 -2.32 -5.06
CA ARG A 168 4.31 -1.19 -5.99
C ARG A 168 5.62 -0.64 -6.57
N GLY A 169 6.75 -1.02 -5.96
CA GLY A 169 8.06 -0.50 -6.32
C GLY A 169 8.27 0.91 -5.76
N ALA A 170 9.06 1.70 -6.48
CA ALA A 170 9.32 3.08 -6.12
C ALA A 170 8.10 3.96 -6.45
N ASN A 171 7.65 4.75 -5.48
CA ASN A 171 6.50 5.64 -5.61
C ASN A 171 6.88 7.07 -5.24
N ILE A 172 6.23 8.01 -5.91
CA ILE A 172 6.17 9.42 -5.53
C ILE A 172 4.81 9.65 -4.88
N HIS A 173 4.75 10.46 -3.83
CA HIS A 173 3.48 10.97 -3.32
C HIS A 173 3.44 12.48 -3.30
N ILE A 174 2.25 13.01 -3.52
CA ILE A 174 1.93 14.44 -3.49
C ILE A 174 0.63 14.59 -2.72
N GLY A 175 0.58 15.53 -1.78
CA GLY A 175 -0.56 15.71 -0.90
C GLY A 175 -0.69 17.12 -0.35
N TRP A 176 -1.75 17.30 0.41
CA TRP A 176 -2.15 18.58 0.96
C TRP A 176 -2.52 18.45 2.43
N ALA A 177 -2.17 19.47 3.21
CA ALA A 177 -2.64 19.56 4.58
C ALA A 177 -4.15 19.84 4.59
N ILE A 178 -4.87 19.15 5.46
CA ILE A 178 -6.31 19.37 5.67
C ILE A 178 -6.43 20.22 6.92
N ASN A 179 -6.59 21.52 6.75
CA ASN A 179 -7.00 22.37 7.87
C ASN A 179 -8.46 22.02 8.19
N ALA A 180 -8.78 21.83 9.46
CA ALA A 180 -10.17 21.75 9.86
C ALA A 180 -10.82 23.08 9.44
N LEU A 181 -11.90 23.00 8.67
CA LEU A 181 -12.86 24.10 8.63
C LEU A 181 -13.42 24.17 10.05
N ASP A 182 -13.10 25.26 10.75
CA ASP A 182 -13.67 25.57 12.06
C ASP A 182 -15.21 25.66 11.99
#